data_AF-A0AA37GXW2-F1
#
_entry.id   AF-A0AA37GXW2-F1
#
_cell.length_a   1.000
_cell.length_b   1.000
_cell.length_c   1.000
_cell.angle_alpha   90.00
_cell.angle_beta   90.00
_cell.angle_gamma   90.00
#
_symmetry.space_group_name_H-M   'P 1'
#
loop_
_entity.id
_entity.type
_entity.pdbx_description
1 polymer ?
#
loop_
_entity_poly.entity_id
_entity_poly.type
_entity_poly.pdbx_seq_one_letter_code
_entity_poly.pdbx_strand_id
1 'polypeptide(L)'
;MPPRLEPLGVPSRIRRSLCRLYSSSQSIREHDVVILRQRGTKEPKFHLSPPLRPDAPIKLAYGAKVNASDIIGKNFSDTIHDSGGRDVRLREASLAQYIANSPRVATPV
;
A
#
# COMPACT_ATOMS: atom_id res chain seq x y z
N MET A 1 1.31 37.46 54.69
CA MET A 1 1.21 37.26 53.23
C MET A 1 1.31 35.76 52.95
N PRO A 2 0.38 35.15 52.21
CA PRO A 2 0.48 33.72 51.87
C PRO A 2 1.39 33.54 50.64
N PRO A 3 2.14 32.42 50.52
CA PRO A 3 3.01 32.15 49.39
C PRO A 3 2.21 31.73 48.14
N ARG A 4 2.63 32.22 46.96
CA ARG A 4 2.10 31.86 45.65
C ARG A 4 2.36 30.38 45.35
N LEU A 5 1.31 29.65 44.95
CA LEU A 5 1.41 28.31 44.37
C LEU A 5 1.69 28.44 42.87
N GLU A 6 2.90 28.06 42.44
CA GLU A 6 3.24 27.92 41.02
C GLU A 6 2.62 26.62 40.46
N PRO A 7 1.98 26.65 39.28
CA PRO A 7 1.39 25.44 38.71
C PRO A 7 2.48 24.53 38.14
N LEU A 8 2.48 23.28 38.61
CA LEU A 8 3.32 22.20 38.07
C LEU A 8 3.00 22.00 36.58
N GLY A 9 3.99 22.31 35.73
CA GLY A 9 3.91 22.08 34.30
C GLY A 9 3.61 20.62 33.98
N VAL A 10 2.49 20.40 33.29
CA VAL A 10 2.08 19.07 32.82
C VAL A 10 3.11 18.58 31.80
N PRO A 11 3.73 17.39 31.96
CA PRO A 11 4.70 16.91 31.00
C PRO A 11 4.02 16.72 29.64
N SER A 12 4.58 17.39 28.63
CA SER A 12 4.15 17.27 27.25
C SER A 12 4.14 15.80 26.86
N ARG A 13 2.99 15.30 26.42
CA ARG A 13 2.89 13.94 25.86
C ARG A 13 3.83 13.89 24.68
N ILE A 14 4.96 13.20 24.85
CA ILE A 14 5.80 12.76 23.76
C ILE A 14 4.87 11.95 22.86
N ARG A 15 4.43 12.55 21.76
CA ARG A 15 3.78 11.84 20.66
C ARG A 15 4.84 10.88 20.17
N ARG A 16 4.85 9.66 20.72
CA ARG A 16 5.52 8.54 20.10
C ARG A 16 4.90 8.46 18.72
N SER A 17 5.63 8.98 17.73
CA SER A 17 5.39 8.61 16.35
C SER A 17 5.44 7.09 16.36
N LEU A 18 4.28 6.45 16.30
CA LEU A 18 4.18 5.04 15.99
C LEU A 18 4.62 4.92 14.53
N CYS A 19 5.90 5.13 14.28
CA CYS A 19 6.58 4.63 13.11
C CYS A 19 6.41 3.12 13.24
N ARG A 20 5.35 2.59 12.63
CA ARG A 20 5.26 1.18 12.31
C ARG A 20 6.58 0.90 11.61
N LEU A 21 7.46 0.14 12.25
CA LEU A 21 8.69 -0.38 11.65
C LEU A 21 8.25 -1.35 10.56
N TYR A 22 7.72 -0.80 9.47
CA TYR A 22 7.51 -1.54 8.25
C TYR A 22 8.93 -1.84 7.78
N SER A 23 9.32 -3.10 7.82
CA SER A 23 10.58 -3.58 7.25
C SER A 23 10.50 -3.37 5.73
N SER A 24 10.66 -2.12 5.29
CA SER A 24 10.35 -1.66 3.92
C SER A 24 11.55 -1.77 2.98
N SER A 25 12.58 -2.53 3.36
CA SER A 25 13.76 -2.77 2.54
C SER A 25 13.65 -4.03 1.69
N GLN A 26 12.51 -4.74 1.74
CA GLN A 26 12.27 -5.86 0.84
C GLN A 26 11.88 -5.34 -0.54
N SER A 27 12.75 -5.61 -1.51
CA SER A 27 12.44 -5.41 -2.92
C SER A 27 11.45 -6.46 -3.39
N ILE A 28 10.55 -6.05 -4.28
CA ILE A 28 9.57 -6.92 -4.92
C ILE A 28 10.30 -7.85 -5.87
N ARG A 29 10.00 -9.14 -5.79
CA ARG A 29 10.61 -10.18 -6.62
C ARG A 29 9.61 -10.76 -7.62
N GLU A 30 10.14 -11.57 -8.53
CA GLU A 30 9.30 -12.41 -9.37
C GLU A 30 8.43 -13.33 -8.51
N HIS A 31 7.21 -13.61 -8.98
CA HIS A 31 6.19 -14.43 -8.34
C HIS A 31 5.57 -13.86 -7.06
N ASP A 32 6.06 -12.72 -6.56
CA ASP A 32 5.40 -12.00 -5.49
C ASP A 32 4.01 -11.52 -5.95
N VAL A 33 3.10 -11.39 -4.99
CA VAL A 33 1.78 -10.81 -5.19
C VAL A 33 1.74 -9.44 -4.54
N VAL A 34 1.36 -8.43 -5.32
CA VAL A 34 1.38 -7.04 -4.89
C VAL A 34 0.00 -6.42 -5.02
N ILE A 35 -0.28 -5.47 -4.15
CA ILE A 35 -1.50 -4.65 -4.24
C ILE A 35 -1.15 -3.39 -5.02
N LEU A 36 -1.84 -3.22 -6.13
CA LEU A 36 -1.78 -2.02 -6.97
C LEU A 36 -2.89 -1.07 -6.51
N ARG A 37 -2.52 -0.01 -5.80
CA ARG A 37 -3.45 1.04 -5.39
C ARG A 37 -3.49 2.12 -6.45
N GLN A 38 -4.63 2.20 -7.12
CA GLN A 38 -4.86 3.13 -8.23
C GLN A 38 -5.26 4.50 -7.69
N ARG A 39 -4.54 5.56 -8.07
CA ARG A 39 -4.90 6.94 -7.74
C ARG A 39 -5.70 7.54 -8.90
N GLY A 40 -7.02 7.48 -8.81
CA GLY A 40 -7.94 8.06 -9.80
C GLY A 40 -8.69 9.29 -9.27
N THR A 41 -9.54 9.87 -10.13
CA THR A 41 -10.49 10.94 -9.76
C THR A 41 -11.69 10.44 -8.95
N LYS A 42 -11.98 9.13 -9.03
CA LYS A 42 -12.96 8.41 -8.19
C LYS A 42 -12.25 7.75 -6.99
N GLU A 43 -13.02 7.07 -6.14
CA GLU A 43 -12.50 6.33 -4.99
C GLU A 43 -11.28 5.45 -5.36
N PRO A 44 -10.25 5.39 -4.50
CA PRO A 44 -9.05 4.61 -4.77
C PRO A 44 -9.40 3.13 -4.84
N LYS A 45 -9.16 2.52 -6.00
CA LYS A 45 -9.41 1.10 -6.21
C LYS A 45 -8.13 0.30 -5.97
N PHE A 46 -8.27 -0.78 -5.21
CA PHE A 46 -7.21 -1.73 -4.97
C PHE A 46 -7.35 -2.88 -5.95
N HIS A 47 -6.24 -3.26 -6.57
CA HIS A 47 -6.17 -4.40 -7.47
C HIS A 47 -5.10 -5.36 -6.96
N LEU A 48 -5.48 -6.60 -6.71
CA LEU A 48 -4.56 -7.65 -6.34
C LEU A 48 -3.94 -8.21 -7.63
N SER A 49 -2.62 -8.14 -7.75
CA SER A 49 -1.95 -8.68 -8.93
C SER A 49 -2.02 -10.21 -8.95
N PRO A 50 -1.97 -10.85 -10.13
CA PRO A 50 -1.48 -12.22 -10.20
C PRO A 50 -0.01 -12.27 -9.73
N PRO A 51 0.54 -13.48 -9.49
CA PRO A 51 1.98 -13.65 -9.25
C PRO A 51 2.78 -12.96 -10.36
N LEU A 52 3.71 -12.09 -9.99
CA LEU A 52 4.48 -11.29 -10.95
C LEU A 52 5.30 -12.19 -11.87
N ARG A 53 5.26 -11.89 -13.17
CA ARG A 53 6.11 -12.51 -14.20
C ARG A 53 6.59 -11.41 -15.12
N PRO A 54 7.89 -11.30 -15.43
CA PRO A 54 8.45 -10.16 -16.16
C PRO A 54 7.73 -9.89 -17.49
N ASP A 55 7.39 -10.93 -18.24
CA ASP A 55 6.77 -10.81 -19.56
C ASP A 55 5.25 -10.63 -19.55
N ALA A 56 4.62 -10.62 -18.36
CA ALA A 56 3.16 -10.58 -18.22
C ALA A 56 2.67 -9.20 -17.76
N PRO A 57 1.98 -8.42 -18.62
CA PRO A 57 1.35 -7.18 -18.20
C PRO A 57 0.10 -7.44 -17.35
N ILE A 58 -0.06 -6.65 -16.30
CA ILE A 58 -1.21 -6.70 -15.39
C ILE A 58 -2.28 -5.74 -15.89
N LYS A 59 -3.50 -6.25 -16.07
CA LYS A 59 -4.67 -5.43 -16.44
C LYS A 59 -5.32 -4.85 -15.19
N LEU A 60 -5.30 -3.53 -15.09
CA LEU A 60 -5.95 -2.79 -14.02
C LEU A 60 -7.47 -2.75 -14.22
N ALA A 61 -8.19 -2.58 -13.12
CA ALA A 61 -9.65 -2.56 -13.09
C ALA A 61 -10.33 -1.51 -13.99
N TYR A 62 -9.65 -0.43 -14.40
CA TYR A 62 -10.17 0.57 -15.34
C TYR A 62 -9.63 0.44 -16.77
N GLY A 63 -9.00 -0.70 -17.09
CA GLY A 63 -8.57 -1.05 -18.44
C GLY A 63 -7.14 -0.65 -18.80
N ALA A 64 -6.44 0.14 -17.98
CA ALA A 64 -5.01 0.40 -18.17
C ALA A 64 -4.16 -0.82 -17.83
N LYS A 65 -2.91 -0.80 -18.28
CA LYS A 65 -1.95 -1.88 -18.06
C LYS A 65 -0.73 -1.38 -17.32
N VAL A 66 -0.13 -2.28 -16.56
CA VAL A 66 1.16 -2.07 -15.88
C VAL A 66 2.05 -3.26 -16.21
N ASN A 67 3.29 -3.01 -16.62
CA ASN A 67 4.24 -4.08 -16.87
C ASN A 67 4.81 -4.58 -15.54
N ALA A 68 4.89 -5.90 -15.36
CA ALA A 68 5.47 -6.48 -14.16
C ALA A 68 6.98 -6.19 -14.04
N SER A 69 7.71 -6.07 -15.16
CA SER A 69 9.12 -5.64 -15.17
C SER A 69 9.34 -4.28 -14.53
N ASP A 70 8.36 -3.38 -14.60
CA ASP A 70 8.45 -2.06 -13.96
C ASP A 70 8.17 -2.12 -12.46
N ILE A 71 7.71 -3.26 -11.94
CA ILE A 71 7.38 -3.49 -10.52
C ILE A 71 8.51 -4.26 -9.84
N ILE A 72 9.02 -5.31 -10.50
CA ILE A 72 10.08 -6.16 -9.97
C ILE A 72 11.33 -5.30 -9.70
N GLY A 73 11.93 -5.47 -8.54
CA GLY A 73 13.08 -4.69 -8.07
C GLY A 73 12.72 -3.39 -7.36
N LYS A 74 11.46 -2.92 -7.42
CA LYS A 74 11.00 -1.75 -6.65
C LYS A 74 10.61 -2.11 -5.23
N ASN A 75 10.44 -1.09 -4.39
CA ASN A 75 9.97 -1.26 -3.02
C ASN A 75 8.45 -1.11 -2.94
N PHE A 76 7.84 -1.72 -1.92
CA PHE A 76 6.40 -1.65 -1.65
C PHE A 76 5.86 -0.26 -1.27
N SER A 77 6.69 0.78 -1.23
CA SER A 77 6.25 2.17 -1.03
C SER A 77 6.40 3.03 -2.28
N ASP A 78 6.94 2.46 -3.35
CA ASP A 78 7.22 3.18 -4.58
C ASP A 78 5.93 3.41 -5.39
N THR A 79 6.01 4.39 -6.28
CA THR A 79 4.95 4.72 -7.23
C THR A 79 5.42 4.41 -8.64
N ILE A 80 4.53 3.87 -9.45
CA ILE A 80 4.76 3.57 -10.86
C ILE A 80 3.66 4.21 -11.70
N HIS A 81 3.90 4.30 -13.00
CA HIS A 81 2.91 4.83 -13.94
C HIS A 81 2.25 3.67 -14.69
N ASP A 82 0.94 3.76 -14.88
CA ASP A 82 0.25 2.88 -15.81
C ASP A 82 0.46 3.32 -17.28
N SER A 83 -0.06 2.52 -18.21
CA SER A 83 -0.05 2.84 -19.65
C SER A 83 -0.75 4.15 -20.02
N GLY A 84 -1.56 4.72 -19.11
CA GLY A 84 -2.25 5.99 -19.27
C GLY A 84 -1.59 7.16 -18.53
N GLY A 85 -0.38 6.97 -17.98
CA GLY A 85 0.37 8.00 -17.24
C GLY A 85 -0.16 8.29 -15.83
N ARG A 86 -1.01 7.44 -15.26
CA ARG A 86 -1.56 7.62 -13.91
C ARG A 86 -0.72 6.92 -12.86
N ASP A 87 -0.64 7.54 -11.69
CA ASP A 87 0.07 7.01 -10.53
C ASP A 87 -0.62 5.76 -9.96
N VAL A 88 0.17 4.70 -9.83
CA VAL A 88 -0.19 3.47 -9.12
C VAL A 88 0.80 3.27 -8.00
N ARG A 89 0.31 3.20 -6.77
CA ARG A 89 1.17 2.91 -5.60
C ARG A 89 1.25 1.42 -5.37
N LEU A 90 2.46 0.94 -5.17
CA LEU A 90 2.72 -0.43 -4.75
C LEU A 90 2.41 -0.56 -3.26
N ARG A 91 1.93 -1.74 -2.85
CA ARG A 91 1.73 -2.14 -1.45
C ARG A 91 1.89 -3.64 -1.32
N GLU A 92 2.39 -4.05 -0.17
CA GLU A 92 2.47 -5.46 0.19
C GLU A 92 1.07 -6.03 0.41
N ALA A 93 0.84 -7.24 -0.10
CA ALA A 93 -0.41 -7.95 0.08
C ALA A 93 -0.45 -8.62 1.46
N SER A 94 -1.11 -7.98 2.42
CA SER A 94 -1.43 -8.64 3.69
C SER A 94 -2.56 -9.65 3.51
N LEU A 95 -2.66 -10.64 4.41
CA LEU A 95 -3.74 -11.63 4.38
C LEU A 95 -5.14 -10.99 4.34
N ALA A 96 -5.36 -9.95 5.15
CA ALA A 96 -6.63 -9.22 5.17
C ALA A 96 -6.95 -8.57 3.81
N GLN A 97 -5.94 -7.99 3.16
CA GLN A 97 -6.10 -7.41 1.83
C GLN A 97 -6.33 -8.48 0.77
N TYR A 98 -5.69 -9.64 0.91
CA TYR A 98 -5.90 -10.78 0.03
C TYR A 98 -7.36 -11.25 0.08
N ILE A 99 -7.91 -11.41 1.28
CA ILE A 99 -9.31 -11.81 1.49
C ILE A 99 -10.27 -10.75 0.94
N ALA A 100 -9.98 -9.46 1.15
CA ALA A 100 -10.86 -8.38 0.72
C ALA A 100 -10.88 -8.15 -0.80
N ASN A 101 -9.76 -8.42 -1.49
CA ASN A 101 -9.59 -8.08 -2.92
C ASN A 101 -9.54 -9.30 -3.86
N SER A 102 -9.52 -10.52 -3.33
CA SER A 102 -9.61 -11.73 -4.16
C SER A 102 -11.05 -11.96 -4.64
N PRO A 103 -11.23 -12.59 -5.82
CA PRO A 103 -12.55 -13.01 -6.28
C PRO A 103 -13.21 -13.95 -5.25
N ARG A 104 -14.47 -13.66 -4.88
CA ARG A 104 -15.23 -14.54 -3.98
C ARG A 104 -15.64 -15.79 -4.75
N VAL A 105 -15.13 -16.94 -4.31
CA VAL A 105 -15.48 -18.26 -4.86
C VAL A 105 -16.75 -18.84 -4.21
N ALA A 106 -17.09 -18.38 -3.02
CA ALA A 106 -18.34 -18.69 -2.34
C ALA A 106 -18.93 -17.41 -1.75
N THR A 107 -20.25 -17.26 -1.86
CA THR A 107 -21.02 -16.29 -1.10
C THR A 107 -21.31 -16.90 0.27
N PRO A 108 -20.87 -16.29 1.39
CA PRO A 108 -21.25 -16.79 2.71
C PRO A 108 -22.79 -16.70 2.82
N VAL A 109 -23.41 -17.83 3.16
CA VAL A 109 -24.85 -17.99 3.41
C VAL A 109 -25.17 -17.57 4.84
#